data_AF-A0A834BVP8-F1
#
_entry.id   AF-A0A834BVP8-F1
#
_cell.length_a   1.000
_cell.length_b   1.000
_cell.length_c   1.000
_cell.angle_alpha   90.00
_cell.angle_beta   90.00
_cell.angle_gamma   90.00
#
_symmetry.space_group_name_H-M   'P 1'
#
loop_
_entity.id
_entity.type
_entity.pdbx_description
1 polymer ?
#
loop_
_entity_poly.entity_id
_entity_poly.type
_entity_poly.pdbx_seq_one_letter_code
_entity_poly.pdbx_strand_id
1 'polypeptide(L)'
;MPCSEKMLESYVTPLLMSYVNKYIKNLKPSDLQLSLWGGDVVLSKLDLKLDVLEQELKLPFTFMSGHIHELRIHVPWTKLGSESVVITINTMECILKLRDGAQDDHDSTSSSTSRSASDSSKAVAKPRRLQQVAPSDPDLPPGYVQSLIRRVVNNVNIVVNNLILKYVEDDIVLSVNITSAECYTVDDIWERAFMDITTPDLVLRKVINFTDCTVCLDKRNASGKIEFYQDPLLYKCSFRTRLHCTYDNINSKIPSVIKIHTMLESLKLSITDQQLPMFIRILELIIALYYGEIGQKEAEGEEGLGHGGDSGASSPGMDVETEGSHPFSSQDVYMHSVGPEGEDQGWVSWAWSFIPAIVAAEEEGEDGLYQQREIGGNPNSPQQHTSRDPIVSIGLYCTKASITFKLTETQMESSYYSPQKVKSREVMCVEQEGITIE
;
A
#
# COMPACT_ATOMS: atom_id res chain seq x y z
N MET A 1 -6.83 -29.78 -30.71
CA MET A 1 -6.99 -28.33 -30.45
C MET A 1 -5.66 -27.62 -30.13
N PRO A 2 -4.52 -27.91 -30.78
CA PRO A 2 -3.24 -27.26 -30.42
C PRO A 2 -3.10 -25.79 -30.90
N CYS A 3 -4.02 -25.29 -31.75
CA CYS A 3 -3.97 -23.91 -32.24
C CYS A 3 -4.52 -22.87 -31.25
N SER A 4 -5.49 -23.22 -30.39
CA SER A 4 -6.03 -22.24 -29.43
C SER A 4 -5.10 -22.07 -28.22
N GLU A 5 -4.42 -23.13 -27.79
CA GLU A 5 -3.45 -23.07 -26.67
C GLU A 5 -2.29 -22.13 -27.01
N LYS A 6 -1.64 -22.35 -28.17
CA LYS A 6 -0.56 -21.47 -28.67
C LYS A 6 -0.97 -20.00 -28.82
N MET A 7 -2.25 -19.75 -29.11
CA MET A 7 -2.78 -18.39 -29.21
C MET A 7 -3.00 -17.77 -27.82
N LEU A 8 -3.42 -18.52 -26.81
CA LEU A 8 -3.56 -18.01 -25.45
C LEU A 8 -2.20 -17.80 -24.78
N GLU A 9 -1.25 -18.70 -25.04
CA GLU A 9 0.15 -18.55 -24.64
C GLU A 9 0.73 -17.21 -25.09
N SER A 10 0.41 -16.73 -26.30
CA SER A 10 0.91 -15.45 -26.81
C SER A 10 0.34 -14.21 -26.12
N TYR A 11 -0.75 -14.32 -25.34
CA TYR A 11 -1.32 -13.19 -24.59
C TYR A 11 -1.10 -13.32 -23.08
N VAL A 12 -1.29 -14.52 -22.51
CA VAL A 12 -1.16 -14.75 -21.06
C VAL A 12 0.32 -14.75 -20.64
N THR A 13 1.23 -15.27 -21.47
CA THR A 13 2.66 -15.29 -21.15
C THR A 13 3.22 -13.87 -21.01
N PRO A 14 3.07 -12.96 -22.00
CA PRO A 14 3.56 -11.58 -21.86
C PRO A 14 2.92 -10.83 -20.71
N LEU A 15 1.65 -11.13 -20.38
CA LEU A 15 0.97 -10.54 -19.24
C LEU A 15 1.60 -10.97 -17.90
N LEU A 16 1.76 -12.26 -17.66
CA LEU A 16 2.41 -12.74 -16.43
C LEU A 16 3.85 -12.22 -16.33
N MET A 17 4.57 -12.24 -17.45
CA MET A 17 5.92 -11.66 -17.57
C MET A 17 5.96 -10.19 -17.18
N SER A 18 5.02 -9.37 -17.64
CA SER A 18 5.01 -7.93 -17.36
C SER A 18 4.80 -7.67 -15.87
N TYR A 19 3.89 -8.39 -15.21
CA TYR A 19 3.71 -8.31 -13.76
C TYR A 19 4.98 -8.71 -13.01
N VAL A 20 5.58 -9.85 -13.34
CA VAL A 20 6.79 -10.33 -12.67
C VAL A 20 7.96 -9.35 -12.87
N ASN A 21 8.17 -8.88 -14.11
CA ASN A 21 9.21 -7.89 -14.44
C ASN A 21 8.96 -6.52 -13.80
N LYS A 22 7.71 -6.14 -13.56
CA LYS A 22 7.36 -4.88 -12.90
C LYS A 22 7.88 -4.85 -11.46
N TYR A 23 7.76 -5.94 -10.71
CA TYR A 23 8.09 -5.96 -9.27
C TYR A 23 9.47 -6.55 -8.93
N ILE A 24 10.14 -7.26 -9.85
CA ILE A 24 11.41 -7.94 -9.57
C ILE A 24 12.57 -7.31 -10.36
N LYS A 25 13.71 -7.13 -9.69
CA LYS A 25 14.95 -6.59 -10.25
C LYS A 25 15.65 -7.61 -11.14
N ASN A 26 16.30 -7.12 -12.21
CA ASN A 26 17.30 -7.83 -13.01
C ASN A 26 16.86 -9.21 -13.56
N LEU A 27 15.57 -9.42 -13.81
CA LEU A 27 15.10 -10.63 -14.48
C LEU A 27 15.50 -10.61 -15.96
N LYS A 28 16.04 -11.73 -16.44
CA LYS A 28 16.27 -11.95 -17.87
C LYS A 28 14.97 -12.44 -18.52
N PRO A 29 14.36 -11.67 -19.44
CA PRO A 29 13.07 -12.05 -20.01
C PRO A 29 13.08 -13.39 -20.78
N SER A 30 14.22 -13.74 -21.38
CA SER A 30 14.40 -14.97 -22.17
C SER A 30 14.18 -16.26 -21.37
N ASP A 31 14.64 -16.28 -20.12
CA ASP A 31 14.65 -17.50 -19.30
C ASP A 31 13.26 -17.80 -18.72
N LEU A 32 12.48 -16.75 -18.48
CA LEU A 32 11.12 -16.82 -17.96
C LEU A 32 10.10 -17.20 -19.05
N GLN A 33 10.26 -16.68 -20.28
CA GLN A 33 9.39 -17.01 -21.41
C GLN A 33 9.43 -18.50 -21.77
N LEU A 34 10.63 -19.09 -21.84
CA LEU A 34 10.78 -20.52 -22.16
C LEU A 34 10.13 -21.42 -21.08
N SER A 35 10.21 -21.00 -19.81
CA SER A 35 9.67 -21.75 -18.67
C SER A 35 8.13 -21.68 -18.63
N LEU A 36 7.53 -20.54 -18.96
CA LEU A 36 6.07 -20.38 -18.99
C LEU A 36 5.39 -21.27 -20.04
N TRP A 37 6.03 -21.52 -21.19
CA TRP A 37 5.51 -22.47 -22.20
C TRP A 37 5.43 -23.90 -21.67
N GLY A 38 6.29 -24.26 -20.70
CA GLY A 38 6.20 -25.54 -20.00
C GLY A 38 5.07 -25.62 -18.98
N GLY A 39 4.39 -24.50 -18.69
CA GLY A 39 3.34 -24.39 -17.67
C GLY A 39 3.85 -24.14 -16.25
N ASP A 40 5.15 -24.33 -16.00
CA ASP A 40 5.75 -24.19 -14.68
C ASP A 40 7.00 -23.32 -14.71
N VAL A 41 7.00 -22.28 -13.90
CA VAL A 41 8.13 -21.39 -13.67
C VAL A 41 8.61 -21.56 -12.25
N VAL A 42 9.92 -21.60 -12.06
CA VAL A 42 10.55 -21.49 -10.75
C VAL A 42 11.70 -20.49 -10.86
N LEU A 43 11.62 -19.42 -10.08
CA LEU A 43 12.63 -18.39 -9.95
C LEU A 43 13.12 -18.37 -8.50
N SER A 44 14.40 -18.14 -8.27
CA SER A 44 14.98 -18.15 -6.91
C SER A 44 15.89 -16.96 -6.68
N LYS A 45 16.02 -16.54 -5.42
CA LYS A 45 16.89 -15.45 -4.96
C LYS A 45 16.63 -14.15 -5.72
N LEU A 46 15.40 -13.65 -5.57
CA LEU A 46 14.91 -12.48 -6.27
C LEU A 46 14.95 -11.27 -5.36
N ASP A 47 15.27 -10.13 -5.94
CA ASP A 47 15.21 -8.84 -5.25
C ASP A 47 14.02 -8.04 -5.78
N LEU A 48 13.27 -7.42 -4.86
CA LEU A 48 12.14 -6.58 -5.20
C LEU A 48 12.60 -5.18 -5.66
N LYS A 49 11.86 -4.62 -6.60
CA LYS A 49 11.94 -3.21 -7.03
C LYS A 49 11.23 -2.35 -5.98
N LEU A 50 12.02 -1.78 -5.08
CA LEU A 50 11.53 -1.07 -3.89
C LEU A 50 10.79 0.21 -4.27
N ASP A 51 11.28 0.93 -5.29
CA ASP A 51 10.67 2.09 -5.92
C ASP A 51 9.25 1.79 -6.44
N VAL A 52 9.08 0.65 -7.11
CA VAL A 52 7.77 0.23 -7.61
C VAL A 52 6.84 -0.13 -6.45
N LEU A 53 7.33 -0.80 -5.41
CA LEU A 53 6.52 -1.09 -4.22
C LEU A 53 6.09 0.19 -3.51
N GLU A 54 6.95 1.18 -3.38
CA GLU A 54 6.62 2.47 -2.76
C GLU A 54 5.56 3.23 -3.56
N GLN A 55 5.72 3.31 -4.88
CA GLN A 55 4.76 3.98 -5.77
C GLN A 55 3.40 3.32 -5.77
N GLU A 56 3.36 1.98 -5.81
CA GLU A 56 2.12 1.22 -5.89
C GLU A 56 1.41 1.15 -4.54
N LEU A 57 2.17 1.02 -3.44
CA LEU A 57 1.62 0.96 -2.10
C LEU A 57 1.22 2.33 -1.55
N LYS A 58 1.78 3.42 -2.10
CA LYS A 58 1.56 4.82 -1.65
C LYS A 58 1.63 4.94 -0.13
N LEU A 59 2.57 4.21 0.46
CA LEU A 59 2.72 4.14 1.90
C LEU A 59 3.52 5.35 2.39
N PRO A 60 3.29 5.81 3.63
CA PRO A 60 4.17 6.75 4.33
C PRO A 60 5.52 6.11 4.71
N PHE A 61 5.81 4.92 4.19
CA PHE A 61 6.97 4.11 4.52
C PHE A 61 7.84 3.95 3.27
N THR A 62 9.15 3.87 3.50
CA THR A 62 10.12 3.50 2.48
C THR A 62 10.60 2.08 2.72
N PHE A 63 10.85 1.35 1.64
CA PHE A 63 11.40 0.01 1.69
C PHE A 63 12.92 0.09 1.73
N MET A 64 13.52 -0.41 2.81
CA MET A 64 14.97 -0.54 2.92
C MET A 64 15.49 -1.77 2.16
N SER A 65 14.70 -2.85 2.16
CA SER A 65 15.02 -4.08 1.44
C SER A 65 13.76 -4.91 1.18
N GLY A 66 13.84 -5.80 0.20
CA GLY A 66 12.75 -6.66 -0.22
C GLY A 66 13.31 -7.84 -1.00
N HIS A 67 13.16 -9.05 -0.47
CA HIS A 67 13.74 -10.28 -1.02
C HIS A 67 12.71 -11.39 -1.09
N ILE A 68 12.74 -12.16 -2.17
CA ILE A 68 11.96 -13.39 -2.33
C ILE A 68 12.95 -14.54 -2.51
N HIS A 69 12.86 -15.55 -1.65
CA HIS A 69 13.74 -16.72 -1.77
C HIS A 69 13.38 -17.55 -3.00
N GLU A 70 12.09 -17.78 -3.25
CA GLU A 70 11.62 -18.49 -4.43
C GLU A 70 10.21 -18.04 -4.85
N LEU A 71 10.01 -17.88 -6.16
CA LEU A 71 8.72 -17.60 -6.81
C LEU A 71 8.40 -18.74 -7.78
N ARG A 72 7.22 -19.34 -7.63
CA ARG A 72 6.70 -20.36 -8.54
C ARG A 72 5.42 -19.87 -9.20
N ILE A 73 5.29 -20.11 -10.50
CA ILE A 73 4.07 -19.81 -11.25
C ILE A 73 3.66 -21.07 -11.98
N HIS A 74 2.46 -21.55 -11.69
CA HIS A 74 1.84 -22.68 -12.36
C HIS A 74 0.68 -22.19 -13.23
N VAL A 75 0.75 -22.45 -14.53
CA VAL A 75 -0.25 -22.06 -15.53
C VAL A 75 -0.92 -23.33 -16.06
N PRO A 76 -2.20 -23.60 -15.74
CA PRO A 76 -2.89 -24.79 -16.21
C PRO A 76 -3.38 -24.61 -17.66
N TRP A 77 -2.47 -24.57 -18.64
CA TRP A 77 -2.76 -24.25 -20.05
C TRP A 77 -3.95 -25.01 -20.63
N THR A 78 -4.08 -26.30 -20.31
CA THR A 78 -5.16 -27.17 -20.81
C THR A 78 -6.53 -26.89 -20.17
N LYS A 79 -6.57 -26.12 -19.08
CA LYS A 79 -7.76 -25.87 -18.25
C LYS A 79 -7.90 -24.41 -17.80
N LEU A 80 -7.30 -23.44 -18.51
CA LEU A 80 -7.38 -22.01 -18.18
C LEU A 80 -8.81 -21.44 -18.08
N GLY A 81 -9.80 -22.13 -18.66
CA GLY A 81 -11.21 -21.76 -18.55
C GLY A 81 -11.92 -22.26 -17.28
N SER A 82 -11.26 -23.07 -16.44
CA SER A 82 -11.88 -23.72 -15.28
C SER A 82 -10.94 -23.88 -14.08
N GLU A 83 -9.62 -23.77 -14.25
CA GLU A 83 -8.61 -23.85 -13.20
C GLU A 83 -7.78 -22.55 -13.17
N SER A 84 -7.41 -22.13 -11.97
CA SER A 84 -6.68 -20.88 -11.75
C SER A 84 -5.18 -21.02 -11.99
N VAL A 85 -4.57 -19.92 -12.45
CA VAL A 85 -3.11 -19.75 -12.36
C VAL A 85 -2.74 -19.65 -10.88
N VAL A 86 -1.76 -20.43 -10.44
CA VAL A 86 -1.29 -20.46 -9.05
C VAL A 86 0.09 -19.82 -8.97
N ILE A 87 0.19 -18.71 -8.24
CA ILE A 87 1.44 -18.02 -7.94
C ILE A 87 1.81 -18.33 -6.49
N THR A 88 2.95 -18.99 -6.28
CA THR A 88 3.46 -19.33 -4.94
C THR A 88 4.76 -18.58 -4.66
N ILE A 89 4.78 -17.76 -3.63
CA ILE A 89 5.97 -17.08 -3.12
C ILE A 89 6.43 -17.84 -1.88
N ASN A 90 7.57 -18.50 -1.97
CA ASN A 90 8.20 -19.21 -0.87
C ASN A 90 9.25 -18.31 -0.22
N THR A 91 8.91 -17.82 0.97
CA THR A 91 9.64 -16.83 1.77
C THR A 91 9.75 -15.47 1.10
N MET A 92 9.09 -14.48 1.69
CA MET A 92 9.22 -13.06 1.34
C MET A 92 9.63 -12.28 2.58
N GLU A 93 10.72 -11.52 2.49
CA GLU A 93 11.18 -10.63 3.56
C GLU A 93 11.22 -9.20 3.05
N CYS A 94 10.54 -8.29 3.76
CA CYS A 94 10.60 -6.85 3.50
C CYS A 94 10.97 -6.10 4.79
N ILE A 95 11.84 -5.09 4.66
CA ILE A 95 12.19 -4.17 5.75
C ILE A 95 11.76 -2.77 5.37
N LEU A 96 11.02 -2.12 6.26
CA LEU A 96 10.35 -0.84 6.09
C LEU A 96 10.85 0.15 7.14
N LYS A 97 10.88 1.45 6.79
CA LYS A 97 11.04 2.56 7.73
C LYS A 97 10.08 3.69 7.38
N LEU A 98 9.85 4.65 8.28
CA LEU A 98 9.08 5.85 7.95
C LEU A 98 9.81 6.68 6.89
N ARG A 99 9.07 7.34 5.99
CA ARG A 99 9.65 8.29 5.03
C ARG A 99 10.09 9.54 5.78
N ASP A 100 11.33 9.99 5.54
CA ASP A 100 11.84 11.23 6.12
C ASP A 100 11.18 12.42 5.40
N GLY A 101 10.38 13.22 6.12
CA GLY A 101 9.58 14.32 5.55
C GLY A 101 10.34 15.56 5.09
N ALA A 102 11.67 15.49 4.93
CA ALA A 102 12.53 16.66 4.75
C ALA A 102 13.38 16.66 3.47
N GLN A 103 13.12 15.77 2.50
CA GLN A 103 14.01 15.65 1.35
C GLN A 103 13.27 15.34 0.04
N ASP A 104 12.34 16.21 -0.33
CA ASP A 104 11.87 16.34 -1.71
C ASP A 104 11.61 17.82 -2.00
N ASP A 105 12.68 18.63 -1.99
CA ASP A 105 12.62 20.00 -2.52
C ASP A 105 14.02 20.60 -2.79
N HIS A 106 14.94 19.85 -3.42
CA HIS A 106 16.08 20.49 -4.09
C HIS A 106 16.83 19.54 -5.03
N ASP A 107 16.34 19.36 -6.26
CA ASP A 107 17.20 18.89 -7.35
C ASP A 107 16.94 19.69 -8.62
N SER A 108 17.35 20.96 -8.59
CA SER A 108 17.49 21.80 -9.78
C SER A 108 18.48 22.93 -9.53
N THR A 109 19.73 22.62 -9.22
CA THR A 109 20.82 23.58 -9.46
C THR A 109 22.19 22.91 -9.55
N SER A 110 22.72 22.74 -10.76
CA SER A 110 24.01 23.35 -11.15
C SER A 110 24.55 22.78 -12.47
N SER A 111 24.46 23.59 -13.52
CA SER A 111 25.59 23.79 -14.43
C SER A 111 25.43 25.10 -15.18
N SER A 112 25.92 26.18 -14.56
CA SER A 112 26.15 27.47 -15.19
C SER A 112 27.57 27.51 -15.76
N THR A 113 27.68 27.53 -17.09
CA THR A 113 28.85 28.10 -17.77
C THR A 113 28.39 28.92 -18.98
N SER A 114 29.08 30.02 -19.16
CA SER A 114 28.60 31.27 -19.76
C SER A 114 29.16 31.54 -21.16
N ARG A 115 28.42 32.36 -21.94
CA ARG A 115 28.83 33.19 -23.11
C ARG A 115 29.05 32.39 -24.41
N SER A 116 28.58 32.80 -25.58
CA SER A 116 28.57 34.15 -26.20
C SER A 116 27.55 34.26 -27.35
N ALA A 117 27.15 35.50 -27.68
CA ALA A 117 26.25 35.85 -28.77
C ALA A 117 26.95 35.92 -30.15
N SER A 118 26.25 35.50 -31.21
CA SER A 118 26.30 36.12 -32.56
C SER A 118 25.33 35.44 -33.55
N ASP A 119 24.30 36.19 -33.93
CA ASP A 119 23.69 36.37 -35.25
C ASP A 119 23.99 35.35 -36.38
N SER A 120 22.96 34.71 -36.95
CA SER A 120 22.63 34.83 -38.39
C SER A 120 21.63 33.77 -38.93
N SER A 121 20.61 34.29 -39.62
CA SER A 121 19.94 33.74 -40.81
C SER A 121 18.94 32.57 -40.72
N LYS A 122 17.70 32.93 -41.09
CA LYS A 122 16.57 32.08 -41.47
C LYS A 122 16.91 31.15 -42.65
N ALA A 123 16.47 29.90 -42.58
CA ALA A 123 16.09 29.13 -43.77
C ALA A 123 14.98 28.12 -43.44
N VAL A 124 13.98 28.14 -44.31
CA VAL A 124 12.71 27.42 -44.27
C VAL A 124 12.89 25.99 -44.77
N ALA A 125 12.35 25.00 -44.06
CA ALA A 125 12.07 23.68 -44.64
C ALA A 125 10.85 23.04 -43.96
N LYS A 126 9.71 23.06 -44.66
CA LYS A 126 8.52 22.26 -44.35
C LYS A 126 8.81 20.78 -44.67
N PRO A 127 8.47 19.82 -43.80
CA PRO A 127 8.21 18.46 -44.22
C PRO A 127 6.76 18.34 -44.68
N ARG A 128 6.65 17.80 -45.89
CA ARG A 128 5.49 17.55 -46.73
C ARG A 128 4.49 16.61 -46.04
N ARG A 129 3.23 17.06 -45.95
CA ARG A 129 2.06 16.24 -45.64
C ARG A 129 1.96 15.13 -46.70
N LEU A 130 2.27 13.89 -46.33
CA LEU A 130 1.85 12.70 -47.09
C LEU A 130 0.64 12.12 -46.37
N GLN A 131 -0.50 12.32 -47.00
CA GLN A 131 -1.79 11.75 -46.66
C GLN A 131 -1.68 10.24 -46.94
N GLN A 132 -1.33 9.45 -45.93
CA GLN A 132 -1.55 8.00 -45.95
C GLN A 132 -2.85 7.74 -45.20
N VAL A 133 -3.78 7.13 -45.93
CA VAL A 133 -5.01 6.54 -45.41
C VAL A 133 -4.61 5.56 -44.30
N ALA A 134 -5.06 5.81 -43.08
CA ALA A 134 -4.81 4.94 -41.93
C ALA A 134 -5.31 3.53 -42.24
N PRO A 135 -4.47 2.49 -42.14
CA PRO A 135 -4.96 1.12 -42.02
C PRO A 135 -5.60 0.97 -40.64
N SER A 136 -6.77 0.33 -40.59
CA SER A 136 -7.40 -0.13 -39.36
C SER A 136 -6.42 -0.94 -38.52
N ASP A 137 -6.26 -0.55 -37.25
CA ASP A 137 -5.36 -1.15 -36.27
C ASP A 137 -5.70 -2.64 -36.03
N PRO A 138 -4.77 -3.60 -36.26
CA PRO A 138 -5.02 -5.03 -36.11
C PRO A 138 -4.69 -5.63 -34.73
N ASP A 139 -4.36 -4.83 -33.69
CA ASP A 139 -3.68 -5.36 -32.50
C ASP A 139 -4.56 -5.70 -31.28
N LEU A 140 -5.88 -5.52 -31.33
CA LEU A 140 -6.75 -5.95 -30.23
C LEU A 140 -7.06 -7.46 -30.29
N PRO A 141 -6.82 -8.24 -29.22
CA PRO A 141 -7.16 -9.65 -29.19
C PRO A 141 -8.65 -9.85 -29.48
N PRO A 142 -9.05 -10.95 -30.15
CA PRO A 142 -10.46 -11.25 -30.34
C PRO A 142 -11.23 -11.22 -29.02
N GLY A 143 -12.49 -10.76 -29.03
CA GLY A 143 -13.26 -10.53 -27.78
C GLY A 143 -13.37 -11.76 -26.86
N TYR A 144 -13.35 -12.98 -27.40
CA TYR A 144 -13.32 -14.21 -26.59
C TYR A 144 -11.98 -14.44 -25.88
N VAL A 145 -10.87 -13.96 -26.46
CA VAL A 145 -9.54 -14.01 -25.85
C VAL A 145 -9.47 -12.98 -24.73
N GLN A 146 -9.98 -11.78 -24.95
CA GLN A 146 -10.06 -10.74 -23.92
C GLN A 146 -10.89 -11.20 -22.71
N SER A 147 -12.04 -11.85 -22.93
CA SER A 147 -12.85 -12.38 -21.83
C SER A 147 -12.14 -13.48 -21.06
N LEU A 148 -11.38 -14.35 -21.75
CA LEU A 148 -10.60 -15.39 -21.10
C LEU A 148 -9.42 -14.82 -20.31
N ILE A 149 -8.70 -13.82 -20.84
CA ILE A 149 -7.62 -13.13 -20.11
C ILE A 149 -8.18 -12.51 -18.82
N ARG A 150 -9.31 -11.79 -18.92
CA ARG A 150 -9.99 -11.22 -17.74
C ARG A 150 -10.35 -12.30 -16.72
N ARG A 151 -10.90 -13.42 -17.18
CA ARG A 151 -11.23 -14.59 -16.34
C ARG A 151 -10.00 -15.18 -15.66
N VAL A 152 -8.90 -15.32 -16.37
CA VAL A 152 -7.62 -15.79 -15.80
C VAL A 152 -7.15 -14.84 -14.70
N VAL A 153 -7.10 -13.53 -14.96
CA VAL A 153 -6.67 -12.49 -14.01
C VAL A 153 -7.54 -12.50 -12.75
N ASN A 154 -8.87 -12.53 -12.92
CA ASN A 154 -9.81 -12.52 -11.80
C ASN A 154 -9.66 -13.74 -10.89
N ASN A 155 -9.22 -14.88 -11.43
CA ASN A 155 -9.12 -16.14 -10.71
C ASN A 155 -7.71 -16.52 -10.27
N VAL A 156 -6.69 -15.67 -10.48
CA VAL A 156 -5.34 -15.95 -9.97
C VAL A 156 -5.39 -16.27 -8.47
N ASN A 157 -4.79 -17.39 -8.10
CA ASN A 157 -4.57 -17.82 -6.72
C ASN A 157 -3.15 -17.44 -6.31
N ILE A 158 -3.01 -16.72 -5.20
CA ILE A 158 -1.71 -16.30 -4.67
C ILE A 158 -1.50 -16.95 -3.31
N VAL A 159 -0.39 -17.69 -3.19
CA VAL A 159 0.05 -18.33 -1.96
C VAL A 159 1.38 -17.70 -1.55
N VAL A 160 1.47 -17.19 -0.33
CA VAL A 160 2.72 -16.68 0.25
C VAL A 160 3.05 -17.52 1.47
N ASN A 161 4.11 -18.30 1.39
CA ASN A 161 4.64 -19.08 2.51
C ASN A 161 5.74 -18.28 3.20
N ASN A 162 5.71 -18.17 4.51
CA ASN A 162 6.70 -17.47 5.33
C ASN A 162 6.90 -15.99 4.90
N LEU A 163 5.89 -15.16 5.17
CA LEU A 163 5.95 -13.72 4.98
C LEU A 163 6.55 -13.06 6.22
N ILE A 164 7.62 -12.28 6.04
CA ILE A 164 8.32 -11.55 7.09
C ILE A 164 8.32 -10.08 6.73
N LEU A 165 7.65 -9.27 7.55
CA LEU A 165 7.66 -7.81 7.43
C LEU A 165 8.31 -7.24 8.68
N LYS A 166 9.30 -6.36 8.52
CA LYS A 166 9.95 -5.66 9.61
C LYS A 166 9.80 -4.17 9.41
N TYR A 167 9.33 -3.48 10.42
CA TYR A 167 9.34 -2.03 10.48
C TYR A 167 10.38 -1.59 11.52
N VAL A 168 11.20 -0.62 11.14
CA VAL A 168 12.36 -0.20 11.92
C VAL A 168 12.37 1.32 12.01
N GLU A 169 12.30 1.83 13.25
CA GLU A 169 12.30 3.27 13.56
C GLU A 169 13.04 3.50 14.88
N ASP A 170 14.00 4.43 14.90
CA ASP A 170 14.84 4.75 16.08
C ASP A 170 15.40 3.52 16.80
N ASP A 171 14.89 3.19 17.98
CA ASP A 171 15.26 2.03 18.80
C ASP A 171 14.21 0.91 18.76
N ILE A 172 13.16 1.04 17.95
CA ILE A 172 12.04 0.10 17.83
C ILE A 172 12.20 -0.78 16.59
N VAL A 173 11.94 -2.07 16.77
CA VAL A 173 11.78 -3.05 15.69
C VAL A 173 10.45 -3.78 15.86
N LEU A 174 9.50 -3.50 14.97
CA LEU A 174 8.23 -4.22 14.86
C LEU A 174 8.38 -5.31 13.79
N SER A 175 8.17 -6.57 14.15
CA SER A 175 8.26 -7.70 13.22
C SER A 175 6.92 -8.43 13.12
N VAL A 176 6.43 -8.61 11.90
CA VAL A 176 5.25 -9.44 11.59
C VAL A 176 5.72 -10.64 10.80
N ASN A 177 5.48 -11.84 11.32
CA ASN A 177 5.75 -13.10 10.65
C ASN A 177 4.43 -13.85 10.42
N ILE A 178 4.15 -14.23 9.18
CA ILE A 178 2.98 -15.02 8.81
C ILE A 178 3.45 -16.29 8.14
N THR A 179 3.05 -17.45 8.68
CA THR A 179 3.49 -18.75 8.15
C THR A 179 2.93 -19.01 6.76
N SER A 180 1.67 -18.65 6.53
CA SER A 180 1.04 -18.77 5.21
C SER A 180 -0.05 -17.73 5.03
N ALA A 181 -0.08 -17.07 3.88
CA ALA A 181 -1.18 -16.24 3.41
C ALA A 181 -1.66 -16.77 2.05
N GLU A 182 -2.94 -17.09 1.92
CA GLU A 182 -3.51 -17.58 0.67
C GLU A 182 -4.70 -16.73 0.22
N CYS A 183 -4.65 -16.21 -1.01
CA CYS A 183 -5.68 -15.40 -1.62
C CYS A 183 -6.28 -16.10 -2.85
N TYR A 184 -7.58 -16.38 -2.83
CA TYR A 184 -8.28 -17.08 -3.90
C TYR A 184 -9.70 -16.53 -4.12
N THR A 185 -10.26 -16.81 -5.29
CA THR A 185 -11.60 -16.40 -5.68
C THR A 185 -12.68 -17.32 -5.11
N VAL A 186 -13.81 -16.73 -4.76
CA VAL A 186 -14.95 -17.43 -4.14
C VAL A 186 -16.28 -17.07 -4.78
N ASP A 187 -17.27 -17.93 -4.58
CA ASP A 187 -18.66 -17.71 -5.00
C ASP A 187 -19.43 -16.78 -4.04
N ASP A 188 -20.75 -16.69 -4.21
CA ASP A 188 -21.68 -15.90 -3.39
C ASP A 188 -21.89 -16.43 -1.97
N ILE A 189 -21.58 -17.69 -1.72
CA ILE A 189 -21.61 -18.31 -0.38
C ILE A 189 -20.22 -18.36 0.29
N TRP A 190 -19.21 -17.73 -0.32
CA TRP A 190 -17.82 -17.63 0.15
C TRP A 190 -17.03 -18.95 0.13
N GLU A 191 -17.41 -19.88 -0.75
CA GLU A 191 -16.67 -21.10 -1.01
C GLU A 191 -15.74 -20.95 -2.22
N ARG A 192 -14.63 -21.68 -2.23
CA ARG A 192 -13.63 -21.58 -3.31
C ARG A 192 -14.26 -21.95 -4.65
N ALA A 193 -14.22 -21.03 -5.60
CA ALA A 193 -14.83 -21.22 -6.92
C ALA A 193 -14.07 -20.44 -8.01
N PHE A 194 -14.19 -20.91 -9.25
CA PHE A 194 -13.68 -20.23 -10.42
C PHE A 194 -14.81 -19.37 -11.02
N MET A 195 -14.70 -18.05 -10.88
CA MET A 195 -15.82 -17.12 -11.08
C MET A 195 -15.57 -16.12 -12.20
N ASP A 196 -16.65 -15.70 -12.85
CA ASP A 196 -16.65 -14.59 -13.80
C ASP A 196 -17.37 -13.37 -13.26
N ILE A 197 -16.94 -12.19 -13.70
CA ILE A 197 -17.68 -10.95 -13.51
C ILE A 197 -18.72 -10.87 -14.63
N THR A 198 -19.96 -11.20 -14.32
CA THR A 198 -21.09 -11.18 -15.26
C THR A 198 -22.19 -10.24 -14.79
N THR A 199 -22.99 -9.74 -15.74
CA THR A 199 -24.22 -9.02 -15.42
C THR A 199 -25.28 -9.99 -14.84
N PRO A 200 -26.17 -9.53 -13.95
CA PRO A 200 -26.35 -8.14 -13.51
C PRO A 200 -25.43 -7.70 -12.36
N ASP A 201 -24.80 -8.63 -11.64
CA ASP A 201 -24.20 -8.32 -10.34
C ASP A 201 -22.85 -7.61 -10.44
N LEU A 202 -22.03 -7.95 -11.45
CA LEU A 202 -20.69 -7.38 -11.67
C LEU A 202 -19.83 -7.39 -10.38
N VAL A 203 -19.86 -8.51 -9.65
CA VAL A 203 -19.15 -8.69 -8.38
C VAL A 203 -17.97 -9.64 -8.54
N LEU A 204 -16.84 -9.28 -7.93
CA LEU A 204 -15.72 -10.18 -7.67
C LEU A 204 -15.55 -10.36 -6.15
N ARG A 205 -15.44 -11.62 -5.70
CA ARG A 205 -15.17 -11.94 -4.30
C ARG A 205 -13.88 -12.71 -4.17
N LYS A 206 -13.07 -12.34 -3.19
CA LYS A 206 -11.86 -13.06 -2.81
C LYS A 206 -11.81 -13.29 -1.32
N VAL A 207 -11.17 -14.38 -0.92
CA VAL A 207 -10.85 -14.67 0.48
C VAL A 207 -9.34 -14.69 0.62
N ILE A 208 -8.84 -14.04 1.67
CA ILE A 208 -7.45 -14.12 2.12
C ILE A 208 -7.43 -14.83 3.47
N ASN A 209 -6.79 -15.99 3.54
CA ASN A 209 -6.57 -16.70 4.79
C ASN A 209 -5.14 -16.45 5.27
N PHE A 210 -4.98 -15.93 6.49
CA PHE A 210 -3.70 -15.75 7.15
C PHE A 210 -3.57 -16.79 8.27
N THR A 211 -2.50 -17.57 8.22
CA THR A 211 -2.21 -18.66 9.18
C THR A 211 -0.98 -18.32 10.00
N ASP A 212 -1.09 -18.52 11.32
CA ASP A 212 -0.01 -18.37 12.30
C ASP A 212 0.69 -17.00 12.22
N CYS A 213 -0.07 -15.90 12.22
CA CYS A 213 0.46 -14.53 12.31
C CYS A 213 1.03 -14.27 13.71
N THR A 214 2.31 -13.90 13.77
CA THR A 214 3.03 -13.56 14.99
C THR A 214 3.58 -12.15 14.86
N VAL A 215 3.32 -11.31 15.87
CA VAL A 215 3.79 -9.92 15.94
C VAL A 215 4.73 -9.79 17.12
N CYS A 216 5.95 -9.33 16.88
CA CYS A 216 6.96 -9.06 17.90
C CYS A 216 7.28 -7.57 17.91
N LEU A 217 7.53 -7.03 19.10
CA LEU A 217 7.97 -5.66 19.30
C LEU A 217 9.18 -5.67 20.21
N ASP A 218 10.32 -5.32 19.64
CA ASP A 218 11.63 -5.45 20.27
C ASP A 218 12.37 -4.11 20.23
N LYS A 219 13.25 -3.91 21.22
CA LYS A 219 14.15 -2.77 21.27
C LYS A 219 15.52 -3.14 20.71
N ARG A 220 16.05 -2.32 19.81
CA ARG A 220 17.43 -2.43 19.31
C ARG A 220 18.36 -1.44 20.02
N ASN A 221 19.61 -1.82 20.18
CA ASN A 221 20.66 -0.95 20.72
C ASN A 221 21.21 0.01 19.63
N ALA A 222 22.13 0.91 20.02
CA ALA A 222 22.78 1.85 19.10
C ALA A 222 23.58 1.16 17.96
N SER A 223 23.93 -0.12 18.10
CA SER A 223 24.57 -0.91 17.03
C SER A 223 23.56 -1.55 16.06
N GLY A 224 22.25 -1.29 16.25
CA GLY A 224 21.17 -1.85 15.45
C GLY A 224 20.81 -3.30 15.79
N LYS A 225 21.37 -3.87 16.86
CA LYS A 225 21.12 -5.26 17.28
C LYS A 225 20.08 -5.32 18.40
N ILE A 226 19.23 -6.35 18.35
CA ILE A 226 18.33 -6.70 19.45
C ILE A 226 19.10 -7.61 20.40
N GLU A 227 19.37 -7.13 21.62
CA GLU A 227 20.09 -7.90 22.65
C GLU A 227 19.14 -8.83 23.42
N PHE A 228 17.94 -8.35 23.70
CA PHE A 228 16.93 -9.06 24.49
C PHE A 228 15.63 -9.11 23.70
N TYR A 229 15.29 -10.29 23.20
CA TYR A 229 14.01 -10.54 22.55
C TYR A 229 12.90 -10.61 23.58
N GLN A 230 11.84 -9.86 23.35
CA GLN A 230 10.64 -9.86 24.17
C GLN A 230 9.73 -11.02 23.76
N ASP A 231 8.76 -11.33 24.62
CA ASP A 231 7.66 -12.20 24.21
C ASP A 231 6.83 -11.52 23.11
N PRO A 232 6.28 -12.28 22.15
CA PRO A 232 5.47 -11.71 21.08
C PRO A 232 4.23 -10.97 21.61
N LEU A 233 3.90 -9.83 20.98
CA LEU A 233 2.66 -9.11 21.22
C LEU A 233 1.44 -9.95 20.83
N LEU A 234 1.55 -10.65 19.70
CA LEU A 234 0.54 -11.56 19.18
C LEU A 234 1.25 -12.84 18.78
N TYR A 235 0.75 -14.00 19.21
CA TYR A 235 1.38 -15.28 18.89
C TYR A 235 0.44 -16.16 18.08
N LYS A 236 0.87 -16.54 16.87
CA LYS A 236 0.19 -17.51 15.98
C LYS A 236 -1.32 -17.28 15.83
N CYS A 237 -1.72 -16.02 15.64
CA CYS A 237 -3.11 -15.68 15.36
C CYS A 237 -3.44 -16.00 13.91
N SER A 238 -4.53 -16.74 13.68
CA SER A 238 -5.04 -17.01 12.34
C SER A 238 -6.33 -16.26 12.12
N PHE A 239 -6.47 -15.67 10.93
CA PHE A 239 -7.64 -14.87 10.59
C PHE A 239 -7.95 -14.94 9.10
N ARG A 240 -9.21 -14.65 8.77
CA ARG A 240 -9.72 -14.68 7.40
C ARG A 240 -10.23 -13.30 7.03
N THR A 241 -9.80 -12.77 5.90
CA THR A 241 -10.31 -11.54 5.31
C THR A 241 -11.14 -11.87 4.08
N ARG A 242 -12.34 -11.29 4.01
CA ARG A 242 -13.27 -11.37 2.89
C ARG A 242 -13.22 -10.05 2.14
N LEU A 243 -12.96 -10.12 0.84
CA LEU A 243 -12.97 -9.00 -0.09
C LEU A 243 -14.17 -9.12 -1.01
N HIS A 244 -15.01 -8.09 -1.06
CA HIS A 244 -16.10 -7.95 -2.02
C HIS A 244 -15.86 -6.68 -2.83
N CYS A 245 -15.75 -6.82 -4.14
CA CYS A 245 -15.61 -5.71 -5.08
C CYS A 245 -16.80 -5.71 -6.04
N THR A 246 -17.55 -4.60 -6.09
CA THR A 246 -18.60 -4.36 -7.09
C THR A 246 -18.09 -3.39 -8.14
N TYR A 247 -18.39 -3.65 -9.41
CA TYR A 247 -17.99 -2.82 -10.55
C TYR A 247 -19.21 -2.21 -11.24
N ASP A 248 -19.09 -0.96 -11.70
CA ASP A 248 -20.20 -0.29 -12.41
C ASP A 248 -20.46 -0.89 -13.80
N ASN A 249 -19.41 -1.38 -14.45
CA ASN A 249 -19.50 -2.07 -15.73
C ASN A 249 -18.36 -3.08 -15.87
N ILE A 250 -18.49 -4.01 -16.84
CA ILE A 250 -17.52 -5.09 -17.05
C ILE A 250 -16.12 -4.61 -17.50
N ASN A 251 -16.01 -3.37 -17.97
CA ASN A 251 -14.78 -2.74 -18.43
C ASN A 251 -14.19 -1.78 -17.39
N SER A 252 -14.83 -1.60 -16.23
CA SER A 252 -14.32 -0.78 -15.15
C SER A 252 -13.02 -1.36 -14.62
N LYS A 253 -11.94 -0.57 -14.65
CA LYS A 253 -10.64 -0.94 -14.11
C LYS A 253 -10.64 -0.95 -12.58
N ILE A 254 -11.47 -0.10 -11.98
CA ILE A 254 -11.57 0.12 -10.53
C ILE A 254 -13.00 -0.24 -10.11
N PRO A 255 -13.18 -0.97 -9.00
CA PRO A 255 -14.51 -1.23 -8.44
C PRO A 255 -15.14 0.06 -7.90
N SER A 256 -16.46 0.19 -7.91
CA SER A 256 -17.19 1.31 -7.31
C SER A 256 -17.51 1.11 -5.83
N VAL A 257 -17.52 -0.15 -5.35
CA VAL A 257 -17.69 -0.49 -3.93
C VAL A 257 -16.71 -1.58 -3.55
N ILE A 258 -16.06 -1.41 -2.41
CA ILE A 258 -15.12 -2.35 -1.82
C ILE A 258 -15.52 -2.60 -0.38
N LYS A 259 -15.69 -3.87 -0.02
CA LYS A 259 -15.91 -4.28 1.37
C LYS A 259 -14.80 -5.23 1.80
N ILE A 260 -14.16 -4.93 2.92
CA ILE A 260 -13.06 -5.69 3.49
C ILE A 260 -13.45 -6.12 4.89
N HIS A 261 -13.87 -7.36 5.06
CA HIS A 261 -14.31 -7.87 6.36
C HIS A 261 -13.34 -8.91 6.89
N THR A 262 -12.70 -8.65 8.03
CA THR A 262 -11.77 -9.57 8.68
C THR A 262 -12.43 -10.26 9.85
N MET A 263 -12.35 -11.59 9.89
CA MET A 263 -12.89 -12.44 10.95
C MET A 263 -11.75 -13.16 11.69
N LEU A 264 -11.78 -13.09 13.01
CA LEU A 264 -10.86 -13.76 13.92
C LEU A 264 -11.65 -14.56 14.96
N GLU A 265 -11.22 -15.78 15.26
CA GLU A 265 -11.83 -16.57 16.33
C GLU A 265 -11.26 -16.15 17.70
N SER A 266 -9.95 -15.97 17.79
CA SER A 266 -9.30 -15.53 19.02
C SER A 266 -8.16 -14.56 18.76
N LEU A 267 -8.24 -13.37 19.36
CA LEU A 267 -7.19 -12.37 19.39
C LEU A 267 -6.60 -12.30 20.79
N LYS A 268 -5.35 -12.75 20.99
CA LYS A 268 -4.68 -12.71 22.29
C LYS A 268 -3.44 -11.83 22.23
N LEU A 269 -3.58 -10.62 22.74
CA LEU A 269 -2.48 -9.66 22.86
C LEU A 269 -1.82 -9.77 24.23
N SER A 270 -0.49 -9.74 24.26
CA SER A 270 0.32 -9.78 25.47
C SER A 270 1.35 -8.67 25.41
N ILE A 271 1.30 -7.71 26.34
CA ILE A 271 2.19 -6.55 26.35
C ILE A 271 2.95 -6.51 27.67
N THR A 272 4.29 -6.42 27.61
CA THR A 272 5.12 -6.18 28.80
C THR A 272 5.28 -4.69 29.10
N ASP A 273 5.66 -4.34 30.33
CA ASP A 273 6.05 -2.98 30.72
C ASP A 273 7.18 -2.41 29.88
N GLN A 274 8.12 -3.24 29.40
CA GLN A 274 9.17 -2.80 28.48
C GLN A 274 8.63 -2.53 27.07
N GLN A 275 7.62 -3.28 26.62
CA GLN A 275 6.99 -3.11 25.31
C GLN A 275 5.98 -1.97 25.26
N LEU A 276 5.34 -1.64 26.38
CA LEU A 276 4.25 -0.68 26.43
C LEU A 276 4.62 0.71 25.88
N PRO A 277 5.77 1.33 26.22
CA PRO A 277 6.17 2.62 25.64
C PRO A 277 6.40 2.55 24.12
N MET A 278 7.00 1.45 23.64
CA MET A 278 7.20 1.24 22.20
C MET A 278 5.86 1.07 21.48
N PHE A 279 4.92 0.35 22.09
CA PHE A 279 3.58 0.15 21.55
C PHE A 279 2.81 1.48 21.44
N ILE A 280 2.91 2.34 22.47
CA ILE A 280 2.30 3.67 22.46
C ILE A 280 2.85 4.52 21.30
N ARG A 281 4.17 4.53 21.07
CA ARG A 281 4.78 5.26 19.93
C ARG A 281 4.27 4.77 18.58
N ILE A 282 4.14 3.45 18.40
CA ILE A 282 3.57 2.88 17.17
C ILE A 282 2.09 3.27 17.02
N LEU A 283 1.33 3.28 18.11
CA LEU A 283 -0.08 3.70 18.09
C LEU A 283 -0.23 5.19 17.75
N GLU A 284 0.61 6.05 18.32
CA GLU A 284 0.68 7.49 17.98
C GLU A 284 1.02 7.68 16.51
N LEU A 285 1.98 6.93 15.98
CA LEU A 285 2.30 6.94 14.56
C LEU A 285 1.07 6.56 13.72
N ILE A 286 0.37 5.47 14.04
CA ILE A 286 -0.85 5.03 13.32
C ILE A 286 -1.94 6.11 13.35
N ILE A 287 -2.09 6.81 14.47
CA ILE A 287 -3.06 7.89 14.64
C ILE A 287 -2.66 9.12 13.81
N ALA A 288 -1.41 9.58 13.92
CA ALA A 288 -0.89 10.73 13.18
C ALA A 288 -1.00 10.48 11.66
N LEU A 289 -0.70 9.25 11.28
CA LEU A 289 -0.96 8.71 9.97
C LEU A 289 -2.42 8.88 9.57
N TYR A 290 -3.36 8.30 10.31
CA TYR A 290 -4.79 8.39 10.02
C TYR A 290 -5.30 9.83 9.81
N TYR A 291 -4.78 10.79 10.59
CA TYR A 291 -5.13 12.21 10.47
C TYR A 291 -4.29 13.00 9.44
N GLY A 292 -3.27 12.40 8.83
CA GLY A 292 -2.42 13.06 7.82
C GLY A 292 -1.40 14.06 8.39
N GLU A 293 -1.07 13.98 9.68
CA GLU A 293 -0.23 14.97 10.38
C GLU A 293 1.29 14.70 10.29
N ILE A 294 1.73 13.76 9.45
CA ILE A 294 3.17 13.50 9.27
C ILE A 294 3.81 14.65 8.50
N GLY A 295 4.31 15.64 9.24
CA GLY A 295 5.02 16.79 8.67
C GLY A 295 5.25 17.99 9.59
N GLN A 296 4.72 18.03 10.81
CA GLN A 296 4.92 19.18 11.71
C GLN A 296 5.29 18.77 13.14
N LYS A 297 6.59 18.54 13.35
CA LYS A 297 7.40 18.70 14.59
C LYS A 297 8.75 18.05 14.27
N GLU A 298 9.91 18.69 14.31
CA GLU A 298 10.45 19.56 15.35
C GLU A 298 11.37 20.63 14.72
N ALA A 299 11.02 21.91 14.90
CA ALA A 299 11.94 23.02 14.75
C ALA A 299 11.80 23.94 15.97
N GLU A 300 12.00 23.38 17.16
CA GLU A 300 12.24 24.18 18.36
C GLU A 300 13.53 23.68 19.00
N GLY A 301 14.64 24.23 18.52
CA GLY A 301 15.97 24.04 19.07
C GLY A 301 16.86 25.22 18.71
N GLU A 302 17.32 25.92 19.75
CA GLU A 302 18.50 26.80 19.78
C GLU A 302 18.36 28.23 19.21
N GLU A 303 17.80 29.15 20.02
CA GLU A 303 18.30 30.53 20.01
C GLU A 303 19.43 30.67 21.03
N GLY A 304 20.64 30.82 20.48
CA GLY A 304 21.90 30.92 21.21
C GLY A 304 22.03 32.18 22.07
N LEU A 305 22.72 31.99 23.19
CA LEU A 305 23.34 33.04 23.98
C LEU A 305 24.39 33.82 23.16
N GLY A 306 24.36 35.15 23.21
CA GLY A 306 25.58 35.96 23.02
C GLY A 306 25.41 37.41 22.51
N HIS A 307 25.49 38.35 23.46
CA HIS A 307 26.00 39.75 23.35
C HIS A 307 25.25 40.77 22.45
N GLY A 308 25.03 42.03 22.85
CA GLY A 308 25.44 42.81 24.02
C GLY A 308 25.10 44.31 23.83
N GLY A 309 25.00 45.06 24.94
CA GLY A 309 24.84 46.52 25.00
C GLY A 309 23.42 47.02 24.64
N ASP A 310 22.78 47.97 25.30
CA ASP A 310 23.31 49.09 26.07
C ASP A 310 22.16 49.69 26.92
N SER A 311 22.52 50.10 28.14
CA SER A 311 22.01 51.22 28.94
C SER A 311 20.50 51.52 29.09
N GLY A 312 20.08 51.68 30.36
CA GLY A 312 19.19 52.79 30.73
C GLY A 312 18.07 52.49 31.72
N ALA A 313 18.40 52.50 33.01
CA ALA A 313 17.45 52.49 34.12
C ALA A 313 16.45 53.67 34.06
N SER A 314 15.20 53.43 34.50
CA SER A 314 14.36 54.35 35.30
C SER A 314 12.99 53.74 35.62
N SER A 315 12.76 53.47 36.90
CA SER A 315 11.45 53.52 37.59
C SER A 315 11.60 54.63 38.66
N PRO A 316 10.56 55.33 39.20
CA PRO A 316 9.41 54.71 39.88
C PRO A 316 8.09 55.54 39.97
N GLY A 317 7.05 54.98 40.62
CA GLY A 317 5.93 55.70 41.28
C GLY A 317 4.54 55.10 40.96
N MET A 318 3.96 54.24 41.82
CA MET A 318 2.95 54.53 42.89
C MET A 318 1.78 55.42 42.39
N ASP A 319 0.49 55.08 42.43
CA ASP A 319 -0.30 54.51 43.54
C ASP A 319 -1.77 54.21 43.12
N VAL A 320 -2.43 53.35 43.92
CA VAL A 320 -3.87 53.22 44.24
C VAL A 320 -4.80 52.29 43.43
N GLU A 321 -5.40 51.41 44.23
CA GLU A 321 -6.41 50.36 44.04
C GLU A 321 -7.74 50.83 43.44
N THR A 322 -8.45 49.95 42.71
CA THR A 322 -9.91 49.74 42.82
C THR A 322 -10.29 48.38 42.21
N GLU A 323 -10.98 47.56 43.00
CA GLU A 323 -11.56 46.26 42.65
C GLU A 323 -12.65 46.36 41.57
N GLY A 324 -12.87 45.24 40.85
CA GLY A 324 -14.22 44.92 40.39
C GLY A 324 -14.35 44.41 38.95
N SER A 325 -14.40 43.08 38.84
CA SER A 325 -15.27 42.31 37.94
C SER A 325 -15.20 42.50 36.41
N HIS A 326 -14.85 41.38 35.76
CA HIS A 326 -15.03 41.06 34.35
C HIS A 326 -16.33 41.59 33.72
N PRO A 327 -16.25 41.99 32.44
CA PRO A 327 -17.30 41.66 31.50
C PRO A 327 -16.77 40.85 30.30
N PHE A 328 -17.58 39.86 29.93
CA PHE A 328 -17.65 39.28 28.59
C PHE A 328 -17.63 40.38 27.51
N SER A 329 -16.87 40.15 26.44
CA SER A 329 -17.21 40.66 25.11
C SER A 329 -16.76 39.67 24.05
N SER A 330 -17.75 39.19 23.31
CA SER A 330 -17.65 38.53 22.02
C SER A 330 -16.81 39.35 21.05
N GLN A 331 -16.04 38.67 20.19
CA GLN A 331 -15.67 39.25 18.90
C GLN A 331 -15.51 38.14 17.85
N ASP A 332 -16.44 38.16 16.91
CA ASP A 332 -16.42 37.45 15.63
C ASP A 332 -15.12 37.72 14.87
N VAL A 333 -14.47 36.66 14.37
CA VAL A 333 -13.46 36.76 13.32
C VAL A 333 -13.67 35.66 12.29
N TYR A 334 -14.38 36.05 11.23
CA TYR A 334 -14.29 35.63 9.82
C TYR A 334 -13.99 34.17 9.47
N MET A 335 -15.02 33.51 8.90
CA MET A 335 -14.87 32.41 7.95
C MET A 335 -13.92 32.82 6.81
N HIS A 336 -12.80 32.12 6.69
CA HIS A 336 -12.11 31.99 5.41
C HIS A 336 -12.64 30.75 4.70
N SER A 337 -13.52 31.01 3.72
CA SER A 337 -13.81 30.10 2.62
C SER A 337 -12.55 29.92 1.78
N VAL A 338 -11.94 28.74 1.81
CA VAL A 338 -10.91 28.32 0.86
C VAL A 338 -11.59 27.46 -0.20
N GLY A 339 -11.43 27.87 -1.46
CA GLY A 339 -11.86 27.14 -2.65
C GLY A 339 -11.02 25.88 -2.92
N PRO A 340 -11.34 25.14 -3.99
CA PRO A 340 -11.00 23.73 -4.08
C PRO A 340 -9.64 23.51 -4.74
N GLU A 341 -8.54 23.72 -4.03
CA GLU A 341 -7.22 23.22 -4.47
C GLU A 341 -6.39 22.81 -3.25
N GLY A 342 -6.08 21.53 -3.19
CA GLY A 342 -5.42 20.87 -2.08
C GLY A 342 -5.89 19.42 -2.05
N GLU A 343 -5.28 18.58 -2.89
CA GLU A 343 -5.43 17.14 -2.77
C GLU A 343 -4.93 16.73 -1.38
N ASP A 344 -5.86 16.58 -0.43
CA ASP A 344 -5.61 15.85 0.81
C ASP A 344 -5.28 14.41 0.41
N GLN A 345 -3.99 14.13 0.20
CA GLN A 345 -3.44 12.79 0.01
C GLN A 345 -3.44 12.04 1.34
N GLY A 346 -4.65 11.82 1.86
CA GLY A 346 -4.93 11.01 3.03
C GLY A 346 -5.07 9.53 2.69
N TRP A 347 -5.24 8.73 3.74
CA TRP A 347 -5.20 7.26 3.81
C TRP A 347 -6.09 6.49 2.83
N VAL A 348 -7.02 7.20 2.19
CA VAL A 348 -7.83 6.73 1.06
C VAL A 348 -6.94 6.31 -0.12
N SER A 349 -5.84 7.02 -0.38
CA SER A 349 -4.91 6.71 -1.48
C SER A 349 -4.12 5.42 -1.25
N TRP A 350 -3.82 5.11 0.02
CA TRP A 350 -3.18 3.86 0.44
C TRP A 350 -4.11 2.64 0.30
N ALA A 351 -5.39 2.78 0.65
CA ALA A 351 -6.38 1.71 0.49
C ALA A 351 -6.51 1.25 -0.98
N TRP A 352 -6.24 2.15 -1.95
CA TRP A 352 -6.25 1.83 -3.38
C TRP A 352 -5.14 0.86 -3.82
N SER A 353 -4.06 0.69 -3.02
CA SER A 353 -2.96 -0.21 -3.35
C SER A 353 -3.26 -1.71 -3.21
N PHE A 354 -4.30 -2.07 -2.46
CA PHE A 354 -4.72 -3.47 -2.26
C PHE A 354 -5.63 -4.01 -3.36
N ILE A 355 -5.96 -3.18 -4.37
CA ILE A 355 -6.88 -3.53 -5.44
C ILE A 355 -6.07 -4.02 -6.63
N PRO A 356 -6.31 -5.25 -7.13
CA PRO A 356 -5.75 -5.67 -8.41
C PRO A 356 -6.25 -4.72 -9.50
N ALA A 357 -5.36 -3.91 -10.07
CA ALA A 357 -5.63 -3.21 -11.31
C ALA A 357 -5.85 -4.28 -12.39
N ILE A 358 -7.09 -4.41 -12.87
CA ILE A 358 -7.39 -5.31 -13.97
C ILE A 358 -6.77 -4.69 -15.23
N VAL A 359 -5.66 -5.29 -15.65
CA VAL A 359 -4.90 -5.12 -16.90
C VAL A 359 -5.43 -4.07 -17.88
N ALA A 360 -4.64 -3.01 -18.07
CA ALA A 360 -4.44 -2.45 -19.40
C ALA A 360 -2.96 -2.62 -19.74
N ALA A 361 -2.69 -3.16 -20.93
CA ALA A 361 -1.44 -2.84 -21.61
C ALA A 361 -1.38 -1.32 -21.75
N GLU A 362 -0.19 -0.76 -21.56
CA GLU A 362 0.08 0.66 -21.67
C GLU A 362 -0.43 1.16 -23.04
N GLU A 363 -1.53 1.92 -23.03
CA GLU A 363 -1.88 2.81 -24.13
C GLU A 363 -1.85 4.23 -23.57
N GLU A 364 -0.68 4.85 -23.71
CA GLU A 364 -0.58 6.30 -23.76
C GLU A 364 -1.33 6.78 -25.01
N GLY A 365 -2.52 7.35 -24.79
CA GLY A 365 -3.17 8.33 -25.65
C GLY A 365 -3.63 7.88 -27.04
N GLU A 366 -4.95 7.88 -27.25
CA GLU A 366 -5.59 8.47 -28.44
C GLU A 366 -7.12 8.44 -28.29
N ASP A 367 -7.69 9.52 -27.74
CA ASP A 367 -9.13 9.75 -27.81
C ASP A 367 -9.47 10.33 -29.19
N GLY A 368 -10.14 9.53 -30.02
CA GLY A 368 -10.62 10.00 -31.32
C GLY A 368 -11.59 9.07 -32.05
N LEU A 369 -12.83 9.55 -32.18
CA LEU A 369 -13.75 9.40 -33.33
C LEU A 369 -14.60 8.12 -33.46
N TYR A 370 -15.85 8.20 -32.98
CA TYR A 370 -17.02 7.78 -33.76
C TYR A 370 -18.20 8.73 -33.52
N GLN A 371 -18.58 9.49 -34.54
CA GLN A 371 -19.72 10.41 -34.54
C GLN A 371 -20.92 9.73 -35.23
N GLN A 372 -21.94 9.33 -34.47
CA GLN A 372 -23.21 8.88 -35.03
C GLN A 372 -24.23 10.02 -34.96
N ARG A 373 -24.74 10.40 -36.13
CA ARG A 373 -25.77 11.43 -36.35
C ARG A 373 -27.10 11.00 -35.73
N GLU A 374 -27.62 11.79 -34.79
CA GLU A 374 -29.06 11.98 -34.61
C GLU A 374 -29.40 13.46 -34.37
N ILE A 375 -30.59 13.83 -34.81
CA ILE A 375 -31.05 15.19 -35.11
C ILE A 375 -31.75 15.80 -33.91
N GLY A 376 -31.34 17.01 -33.52
CA GLY A 376 -32.24 18.04 -32.97
C GLY A 376 -32.49 18.02 -31.45
N GLY A 377 -31.51 18.48 -30.67
CA GLY A 377 -31.69 18.88 -29.27
C GLY A 377 -30.42 19.52 -28.73
N ASN A 378 -30.53 20.74 -28.21
CA ASN A 378 -29.43 21.61 -27.80
C ASN A 378 -28.45 20.93 -26.80
N PRO A 379 -27.17 20.67 -27.14
CA PRO A 379 -26.23 19.96 -26.26
C PRO A 379 -25.19 20.95 -25.71
N ASN A 380 -25.44 21.55 -24.55
CA ASN A 380 -24.41 22.29 -23.81
C ASN A 380 -24.42 21.85 -22.35
N SER A 381 -24.08 20.58 -22.15
CA SER A 381 -23.35 20.10 -20.98
C SER A 381 -22.76 18.73 -21.34
N PRO A 382 -21.43 18.59 -21.45
CA PRO A 382 -20.86 17.25 -21.42
C PRO A 382 -21.16 16.69 -20.02
N GLN A 383 -21.91 15.59 -19.94
CA GLN A 383 -21.90 14.74 -18.76
C GLN A 383 -20.45 14.26 -18.62
N GLN A 384 -19.68 14.98 -17.81
CA GLN A 384 -18.44 14.49 -17.24
C GLN A 384 -18.80 13.17 -16.55
N HIS A 385 -18.32 12.06 -17.07
CA HIS A 385 -18.16 10.86 -16.26
C HIS A 385 -17.10 11.22 -15.21
N THR A 386 -17.56 11.80 -14.11
CA THR A 386 -16.75 11.88 -12.91
C THR A 386 -16.60 10.44 -12.44
N SER A 387 -15.40 9.89 -12.54
CA SER A 387 -15.03 8.68 -11.81
C SER A 387 -15.29 8.99 -10.34
N ARG A 388 -16.39 8.49 -9.79
CA ARG A 388 -16.66 8.63 -8.37
C ARG A 388 -15.63 7.81 -7.62
N ASP A 389 -15.05 8.39 -6.59
CA ASP A 389 -14.18 7.63 -5.69
C ASP A 389 -14.95 6.43 -5.13
N PRO A 390 -14.35 5.23 -5.13
CA PRO A 390 -15.05 4.05 -4.65
C PRO A 390 -15.43 4.17 -3.18
N ILE A 391 -16.56 3.56 -2.83
CA ILE A 391 -16.97 3.47 -1.42
C ILE A 391 -16.22 2.29 -0.79
N VAL A 392 -15.41 2.57 0.23
CA VAL A 392 -14.69 1.55 1.00
C VAL A 392 -15.36 1.34 2.36
N SER A 393 -15.64 0.08 2.69
CA SER A 393 -16.16 -0.35 4.00
C SER A 393 -15.23 -1.40 4.59
N ILE A 394 -14.87 -1.24 5.86
CA ILE A 394 -13.90 -2.09 6.55
C ILE A 394 -14.56 -2.62 7.82
N GLY A 395 -14.72 -3.94 7.90
CA GLY A 395 -15.30 -4.62 9.05
C GLY A 395 -14.29 -5.50 9.77
N LEU A 396 -14.38 -5.56 11.09
CA LEU A 396 -13.61 -6.47 11.94
C LEU A 396 -14.57 -7.22 12.87
N TYR A 397 -14.52 -8.55 12.83
CA TYR A 397 -15.25 -9.41 13.75
C TYR A 397 -14.28 -10.29 14.52
N CYS A 398 -14.33 -10.24 15.85
CA CYS A 398 -13.52 -11.05 16.73
C CYS A 398 -14.40 -11.77 17.76
N THR A 399 -14.37 -13.10 17.78
CA THR A 399 -15.22 -13.89 18.69
C THR A 399 -14.75 -13.75 20.13
N LYS A 400 -13.44 -13.85 20.38
CA LYS A 400 -12.85 -13.64 21.71
C LYS A 400 -11.55 -12.84 21.60
N ALA A 401 -11.50 -11.69 22.26
CA ALA A 401 -10.28 -10.91 22.41
C ALA A 401 -9.81 -10.90 23.87
N SER A 402 -8.51 -10.98 24.09
CA SER A 402 -7.89 -10.78 25.39
C SER A 402 -6.65 -9.91 25.27
N ILE A 403 -6.50 -8.93 26.14
CA ILE A 403 -5.29 -8.12 26.26
C ILE A 403 -4.71 -8.36 27.65
N THR A 404 -3.51 -8.93 27.70
CA THR A 404 -2.79 -9.26 28.93
C THR A 404 -1.61 -8.30 29.10
N PHE A 405 -1.54 -7.66 30.27
CA PHE A 405 -0.44 -6.80 30.68
C PHE A 405 0.46 -7.56 31.65
N LYS A 406 1.76 -7.54 31.37
CA LYS A 406 2.79 -8.25 32.13
C LYS A 406 3.84 -7.28 32.66
N LEU A 407 4.35 -7.54 33.86
CA LEU A 407 5.52 -6.86 34.43
C LEU A 407 6.75 -7.75 34.30
N THR A 408 7.84 -7.17 33.81
CA THR A 408 9.14 -7.82 33.69
C THR A 408 9.72 -8.11 35.08
N GLU A 409 10.20 -9.33 35.28
CA GLU A 409 10.87 -9.72 36.51
C GLU A 409 12.35 -9.32 36.44
N THR A 410 12.83 -8.55 37.43
CA THR A 410 14.25 -8.22 37.56
C THR A 410 15.03 -9.48 37.93
N GLN A 411 15.73 -10.05 36.96
CA GLN A 411 16.61 -11.19 37.22
C GLN A 411 17.96 -10.68 37.76
N MET A 412 18.27 -10.98 39.04
CA MET A 412 19.63 -10.86 39.54
C MET A 412 20.46 -12.01 38.94
N GLU A 413 21.31 -11.68 37.97
CA GLU A 413 22.40 -12.48 37.37
C GLU A 413 22.13 -13.95 36.95
N SER A 414 22.30 -14.24 35.65
CA SER A 414 23.47 -14.99 35.11
C SER A 414 23.15 -15.81 33.85
N SER A 415 23.89 -15.54 32.78
CA SER A 415 24.69 -16.49 31.98
C SER A 415 25.15 -15.78 30.69
N TYR A 416 26.47 -15.74 30.50
CA TYR A 416 27.18 -14.88 29.53
C TYR A 416 27.06 -15.32 28.05
N TYR A 417 26.39 -16.44 27.75
CA TYR A 417 26.54 -17.13 26.46
C TYR A 417 25.24 -17.53 25.75
N SER A 418 24.08 -17.05 26.19
CA SER A 418 22.80 -17.32 25.50
C SER A 418 21.93 -16.07 25.42
N PRO A 419 21.19 -15.85 24.31
CA PRO A 419 20.21 -14.77 24.25
C PRO A 419 19.22 -14.94 25.40
N GLN A 420 19.20 -13.97 26.30
CA GLN A 420 18.39 -14.03 27.50
C GLN A 420 16.95 -13.68 27.14
N LYS A 421 16.02 -14.61 27.37
CA LYS A 421 14.59 -14.30 27.32
C LYS A 421 14.20 -13.59 28.61
N VAL A 422 13.55 -12.44 28.46
CA VAL A 422 13.03 -11.67 29.59
C VAL A 422 11.89 -12.46 30.23
N LYS A 423 11.98 -12.72 31.54
CA LYS A 423 10.86 -13.31 32.30
C LYS A 423 9.88 -12.23 32.68
N SER A 424 8.58 -12.53 32.59
CA SER A 424 7.52 -11.59 32.95
C SER A 424 6.38 -12.29 33.69
N ARG A 425 5.66 -11.54 34.50
CA ARG A 425 4.50 -11.98 35.28
C ARG A 425 3.27 -11.21 34.87
N GLU A 426 2.15 -11.92 34.69
CA GLU A 426 0.85 -11.32 34.39
C GLU A 426 0.30 -10.53 35.58
N VAL A 427 -0.19 -9.32 35.30
CA VAL A 427 -0.73 -8.41 36.32
C VAL A 427 -2.17 -8.04 36.05
N MET A 428 -2.56 -7.91 34.78
CA MET A 428 -3.92 -7.58 34.39
C MET A 428 -4.26 -8.30 33.08
N CYS A 429 -5.46 -8.85 32.99
CA CYS A 429 -6.00 -9.39 31.75
C CYS A 429 -7.41 -8.82 31.56
N VAL A 430 -7.66 -8.27 30.38
CA VAL A 430 -8.98 -7.82 29.94
C VAL A 430 -9.46 -8.78 28.87
N GLU A 431 -10.59 -9.43 29.09
CA GLU A 431 -11.23 -10.31 28.10
C GLU A 431 -12.54 -9.70 27.61
N GLN A 432 -12.79 -9.82 26.32
CA GLN A 432 -14.04 -9.40 25.68
C GLN A 432 -14.47 -10.46 24.67
N GLU A 433 -15.76 -10.76 24.65
CA GLU A 433 -16.38 -11.68 23.70
C GLU A 433 -17.31 -10.93 22.77
N GLY A 434 -17.28 -11.28 21.48
CA GLY A 434 -18.14 -10.69 20.45
C GLY A 434 -17.83 -9.23 20.14
N ILE A 435 -16.64 -8.95 19.61
CA ILE A 435 -16.28 -7.63 19.10
C ILE A 435 -16.67 -7.53 17.63
N THR A 436 -17.42 -6.49 17.29
CA THR A 436 -17.71 -6.10 15.91
C THR A 436 -17.40 -4.62 15.73
N ILE A 437 -16.65 -4.29 14.69
CA ILE A 437 -16.36 -2.93 14.22
C ILE A 437 -16.75 -2.91 12.74
N GLU A 438 -17.51 -1.91 12.30
CA GLU A 438 -17.92 -1.71 10.89
C GLU A 438 -17.72 -0.26 10.45
#